data_AF-A0A7Y7NNM0-F1
#
_entry.id   AF-A0A7Y7NNM0-F1
#
_cell.length_a   1.000
_cell.length_b   1.000
_cell.length_c   1.000
_cell.angle_alpha   90.00
_cell.angle_beta   90.00
_cell.angle_gamma   90.00
#
_symmetry.space_group_name_H-M   'P 1'
#
loop_
_entity.id
_entity.type
_entity.pdbx_description
1 polymer ?
#
loop_
_entity_poly.entity_id
_entity_poly.type
_entity_poly.pdbx_seq_one_letter_code
_entity_poly.pdbx_strand_id
1 'polypeptide(L)'
;MKHTIHVPGFIGSHNQLAEEMGDLYYDSLADLLGNLGDKMKRDAASDHQRGRMKLSTELAAAADHLYGAAERIAAAWLVCKPRVIDADYHDRDCFDRLLLLARVIAEKAHDGQFDKSGNPYISHPLAVMSMADTGIDKIVAILHDVVEDSDISMETIRNLFGDEVGAAVDAITRSADEDPEAYYARVRDNDIALRVKHLDLKHN
;
A
#
# COMPACT_ATOMS: atom_id res chain seq x y z
N MET A 1 35.01 15.72 12.23
CA MET A 1 33.66 15.98 11.70
C MET A 1 32.75 16.27 12.87
N LYS A 2 31.84 17.24 12.77
CA LYS A 2 30.75 17.38 13.75
C LYS A 2 29.82 16.20 13.53
N HIS A 3 29.61 15.38 14.57
CA HIS A 3 28.59 14.34 14.54
C HIS A 3 27.23 15.04 14.63
N THR A 4 26.46 14.97 13.55
CA THR A 4 25.08 15.45 13.57
C THR A 4 24.22 14.35 14.19
N ILE A 5 23.55 14.67 15.29
CA ILE A 5 22.64 13.76 16.02
C ILE A 5 21.19 13.84 15.52
N HIS A 6 20.96 14.53 14.41
CA HIS A 6 19.65 14.70 13.78
C HIS A 6 19.72 14.17 12.35
N VAL A 7 18.69 13.44 11.94
CA VAL A 7 18.49 13.05 10.54
C VAL A 7 18.05 14.29 9.76
N PRO A 8 18.82 14.74 8.75
CA PRO A 8 18.45 15.90 7.96
C PRO A 8 17.06 15.72 7.33
N GLY A 9 16.18 16.72 7.50
CA GLY A 9 14.81 16.67 6.97
C GLY A 9 13.79 15.99 7.88
N PHE A 10 14.21 15.38 8.99
CA PHE A 10 13.30 14.81 9.98
C PHE A 10 13.21 15.70 11.22
N ILE A 11 11.99 16.06 11.62
CA ILE A 11 11.72 16.87 12.81
C ILE A 11 11.29 15.92 13.93
N GLY A 12 12.25 15.42 14.70
CA GLY A 12 11.99 14.50 15.80
C GLY A 12 13.24 13.86 16.38
N SER A 13 13.03 12.96 17.34
CA SER A 13 14.08 12.13 17.94
C SER A 13 14.31 10.83 17.16
N HIS A 14 15.46 10.18 17.33
CA HIS A 14 15.71 8.87 16.72
C HIS A 14 14.70 7.79 17.16
N ASN A 15 14.15 7.89 18.38
CA ASN A 15 13.11 6.98 18.84
C ASN A 15 11.79 7.19 18.10
N GLN A 16 11.38 8.45 17.90
CA GLN A 16 10.19 8.76 17.11
C GLN A 16 10.33 8.29 15.66
N LEU A 17 11.51 8.48 15.07
CA LEU A 17 11.80 7.94 13.73
C LEU A 17 11.68 6.41 13.70
N ALA A 18 12.16 5.72 14.73
CA ALA A 18 12.06 4.27 14.82
C ALA A 18 10.62 3.77 15.02
N GLU A 19 9.79 4.50 15.78
CA GLU A 19 8.36 4.23 15.93
C GLU A 19 7.64 4.41 14.60
N GLU A 20 7.85 5.54 13.90
CA GLU A 20 7.27 5.80 12.58
C GLU A 20 7.72 4.79 11.51
N MET A 21 8.97 4.34 11.57
CA MET A 21 9.47 3.25 10.72
C MET A 21 8.85 1.88 11.07
N GLY A 22 8.43 1.68 12.33
CA GLY A 22 7.78 0.45 12.79
C GLY A 22 6.38 0.25 12.22
N ASP A 23 5.74 1.34 11.77
CA ASP A 23 4.44 1.30 11.09
C ASP A 23 4.55 0.92 9.60
N LEU A 24 5.76 0.73 9.06
CA LEU A 24 5.97 0.24 7.70
C LEU A 24 5.55 -1.22 7.54
N TYR A 25 5.00 -1.55 6.37
CA TYR A 25 4.84 -2.95 5.96
C TYR A 25 6.21 -3.66 5.92
N TYR A 26 6.22 -4.96 6.21
CA TYR A 26 7.46 -5.72 6.37
C TYR A 26 8.32 -5.78 5.09
N ASP A 27 7.73 -5.66 3.90
CA ASP A 27 8.50 -5.50 2.65
C ASP A 27 9.23 -4.16 2.59
N SER A 28 8.53 -3.06 2.88
CA SER A 28 9.09 -1.71 2.90
C SER A 28 10.17 -1.58 3.97
N LEU A 29 9.99 -2.24 5.12
CA LEU A 29 11.01 -2.34 6.16
C LEU A 29 12.25 -3.13 5.69
N ALA A 30 12.05 -4.24 4.98
CA ALA A 30 13.14 -5.02 4.42
C ALA A 30 13.93 -4.21 3.37
N ASP A 31 13.25 -3.50 2.48
CA ASP A 31 13.87 -2.63 1.48
C ASP A 31 14.68 -1.49 2.13
N LEU A 32 14.14 -0.88 3.18
CA LEU A 32 14.84 0.16 3.94
C LEU A 32 16.12 -0.37 4.59
N LEU A 33 16.07 -1.55 5.19
CA LEU A 33 17.26 -2.21 5.75
C LEU A 33 18.30 -2.54 4.67
N GLY A 34 17.86 -3.00 3.50
CA GLY A 34 18.72 -3.20 2.34
C GLY A 34 19.41 -1.91 1.88
N ASN A 35 18.65 -0.82 1.75
CA ASN A 35 19.17 0.51 1.37
C ASN A 35 20.19 1.06 2.39
N LEU A 36 19.96 0.83 3.68
CA LEU A 36 20.93 1.16 4.73
C LEU A 36 22.20 0.31 4.59
N GLY A 37 22.06 -1.00 4.30
CA GLY A 37 23.18 -1.89 3.98
C GLY A 37 24.02 -1.38 2.81
N ASP A 38 23.39 -0.97 1.72
CA ASP A 38 24.07 -0.42 0.54
C ASP A 38 24.85 0.84 0.85
N LYS A 39 24.27 1.73 1.65
CA LYS A 39 24.97 2.92 2.14
C LYS A 39 26.21 2.52 2.95
N MET A 40 26.09 1.57 3.86
CA MET A 40 27.22 1.09 4.68
C MET A 40 28.31 0.43 3.84
N LYS A 41 27.97 -0.33 2.79
CA LYS A 41 28.97 -0.87 1.84
C LYS A 41 29.70 0.24 1.08
N ARG A 42 29.00 1.28 0.63
CA ARG A 42 29.63 2.44 -0.04
C ARG A 42 30.58 3.19 0.91
N ASP A 43 30.18 3.37 2.16
CA ASP A 43 31.01 3.99 3.19
C ASP A 43 32.24 3.11 3.50
N ALA A 44 32.06 1.79 3.64
CA ALA A 44 33.13 0.82 3.84
C ALA A 44 34.16 0.86 2.70
N ALA A 45 33.71 0.90 1.43
CA ALA A 45 34.59 1.01 0.27
C ALA A 45 35.36 2.34 0.25
N SER A 46 34.70 3.44 0.61
CA SER A 46 35.33 4.76 0.72
C SER A 46 36.39 4.79 1.83
N ASP A 47 36.14 4.13 2.96
CA ASP A 47 37.10 4.00 4.06
C ASP A 47 38.28 3.10 3.72
N HIS A 48 38.05 2.03 2.94
CA HIS A 48 39.11 1.18 2.41
C HIS A 48 40.11 1.98 1.56
N GLN A 49 39.60 2.77 0.62
CA GLN A 49 40.43 3.62 -0.26
C GLN A 49 41.24 4.65 0.52
N ARG A 50 40.75 5.08 1.70
CA ARG A 50 41.44 6.01 2.60
C ARG A 50 42.39 5.32 3.59
N GLY A 51 42.61 4.01 3.46
CA GLY A 51 43.50 3.22 4.31
C GLY A 51 42.93 2.89 5.69
N ARG A 52 41.65 3.15 5.96
CA ARG A 52 40.98 2.86 7.24
C ARG A 52 40.44 1.43 7.26
N MET A 53 41.35 0.47 7.17
CA MET A 53 41.02 -0.95 6.95
C MET A 53 40.10 -1.53 8.02
N LYS A 54 40.38 -1.30 9.31
CA LYS A 54 39.54 -1.82 10.41
C LYS A 54 38.10 -1.29 10.31
N LEU A 55 37.93 0.02 10.15
CA LEU A 55 36.60 0.64 10.02
C LEU A 55 35.87 0.14 8.78
N SER A 56 36.57 0.01 7.65
CA SER A 56 36.03 -0.57 6.42
C SER A 56 35.49 -1.97 6.66
N THR A 57 36.25 -2.85 7.32
CA THR A 57 35.82 -4.21 7.64
C THR A 57 34.58 -4.22 8.54
N GLU A 58 34.55 -3.42 9.61
CA GLU A 58 33.41 -3.36 10.53
C GLU A 58 32.14 -2.84 9.84
N LEU A 59 32.25 -1.79 9.02
CA LEU A 59 31.12 -1.28 8.24
C LEU A 59 30.61 -2.29 7.21
N ALA A 60 31.52 -3.02 6.57
CA ALA A 60 31.15 -4.07 5.62
C ALA A 60 30.41 -5.22 6.30
N ALA A 61 30.83 -5.63 7.50
CA ALA A 61 30.18 -6.68 8.27
C ALA A 61 28.80 -6.23 8.80
N ALA A 62 28.68 -4.99 9.27
CA ALA A 62 27.40 -4.42 9.68
C ALA A 62 26.40 -4.36 8.52
N ALA A 63 26.86 -4.05 7.30
CA ALA A 63 26.02 -4.12 6.10
C ALA A 63 25.52 -5.54 5.85
N ASP A 64 26.38 -6.56 5.99
CA ASP A 64 25.99 -7.97 5.81
C ASP A 64 24.92 -8.40 6.82
N HIS A 65 25.00 -7.91 8.06
CA HIS A 65 23.95 -8.11 9.07
C HIS A 65 22.63 -7.45 8.70
N LEU A 66 22.66 -6.24 8.12
CA LEU A 66 21.44 -5.57 7.64
C LEU A 66 20.80 -6.33 6.48
N TYR A 67 21.59 -6.82 5.53
CA TYR A 67 21.06 -7.67 4.44
C TYR A 67 20.43 -8.96 4.99
N GLY A 68 21.10 -9.66 5.91
CA GLY A 68 20.53 -10.85 6.53
C GLY A 68 19.25 -10.56 7.35
N ALA A 69 19.15 -9.38 7.98
CA ALA A 69 17.92 -8.95 8.63
C ALA A 69 16.81 -8.67 7.62
N ALA A 70 17.11 -7.95 6.54
CA ALA A 70 16.19 -7.66 5.44
C ALA A 70 15.64 -8.94 4.82
N GLU A 71 16.51 -9.91 4.47
CA GLU A 71 16.10 -11.20 3.91
C GLU A 71 15.16 -11.96 4.85
N ARG A 72 15.46 -11.99 6.15
CA ARG A 72 14.63 -12.67 7.14
C ARG A 72 13.29 -11.99 7.34
N ILE A 73 13.26 -10.66 7.32
CA ILE A 73 12.01 -9.89 7.42
C ILE A 73 11.19 -10.05 6.14
N ALA A 74 11.79 -10.02 4.96
CA ALA A 74 11.13 -10.31 3.70
C ALA A 74 10.58 -11.75 3.67
N ALA A 75 11.34 -12.72 4.18
CA ALA A 75 10.86 -14.09 4.31
C ALA A 75 9.71 -14.22 5.33
N ALA A 76 9.79 -13.55 6.47
CA ALA A 76 8.71 -13.49 7.46
C ALA A 76 7.47 -12.78 6.87
N TRP A 77 7.68 -11.76 6.06
CA TRP A 77 6.63 -11.14 5.27
C TRP A 77 6.01 -12.19 4.37
N LEU A 78 6.75 -12.96 3.57
CA LEU A 78 6.17 -14.02 2.72
C LEU A 78 5.32 -15.05 3.49
N VAL A 79 5.61 -15.31 4.77
CA VAL A 79 4.78 -16.16 5.65
C VAL A 79 3.46 -15.48 6.04
N CYS A 80 3.50 -14.17 6.30
CA CYS A 80 2.34 -13.40 6.74
C CYS A 80 1.66 -12.59 5.62
N LYS A 81 2.26 -12.59 4.42
CA LYS A 81 1.86 -11.84 3.25
C LYS A 81 0.44 -12.29 2.93
N PRO A 82 -0.53 -11.38 2.82
CA PRO A 82 -1.74 -11.72 2.09
C PRO A 82 -1.25 -12.17 0.71
N ARG A 83 -1.34 -13.46 0.38
CA ARG A 83 -1.04 -13.97 -0.97
C ARG A 83 -1.77 -13.10 -1.99
N VAL A 84 -1.05 -12.15 -2.57
CA VAL A 84 -1.51 -11.42 -3.74
C VAL A 84 -1.41 -12.39 -4.90
N ILE A 85 -2.57 -12.96 -5.23
CA ILE A 85 -3.00 -13.48 -6.54
C ILE A 85 -1.93 -14.26 -7.32
N ASP A 86 -1.70 -15.50 -6.90
CA ASP A 86 -1.40 -16.59 -7.83
C ASP A 86 -2.71 -17.38 -8.03
N ALA A 87 -2.95 -17.82 -9.26
CA ALA A 87 -4.24 -18.12 -9.88
C ALA A 87 -5.11 -19.27 -9.30
N ASP A 88 -4.97 -19.64 -8.03
CA ASP A 88 -5.76 -20.71 -7.40
C ASP A 88 -6.38 -20.26 -6.06
N TYR A 89 -7.62 -19.75 -6.17
CA TYR A 89 -8.49 -19.22 -5.11
C TYR A 89 -8.96 -20.31 -4.12
N HIS A 90 -8.09 -20.81 -3.23
CA HIS A 90 -8.46 -21.87 -2.27
C HIS A 90 -8.16 -21.53 -0.79
N ASP A 91 -7.69 -20.32 -0.46
CA ASP A 91 -7.41 -19.91 0.93
C ASP A 91 -8.28 -18.71 1.37
N ARG A 92 -9.27 -18.97 2.24
CA ARG A 92 -10.22 -17.96 2.73
C ARG A 92 -9.56 -16.87 3.59
N ASP A 93 -8.52 -17.22 4.34
CA ASP A 93 -7.94 -16.32 5.35
C ASP A 93 -7.20 -15.14 4.70
N CYS A 94 -6.64 -15.34 3.51
CA CYS A 94 -5.97 -14.29 2.76
C CYS A 94 -6.97 -13.26 2.21
N PHE A 95 -8.10 -13.73 1.70
CA PHE A 95 -9.15 -12.88 1.16
C PHE A 95 -9.76 -11.98 2.25
N ASP A 96 -10.05 -12.56 3.42
CA ASP A 96 -10.59 -11.82 4.56
C ASP A 96 -9.65 -10.69 5.02
N ARG A 97 -8.32 -10.89 4.94
CA ARG A 97 -7.33 -9.85 5.24
C ARG A 97 -7.35 -8.70 4.23
N LEU A 98 -7.45 -9.02 2.93
CA LEU A 98 -7.52 -8.00 1.88
C LEU A 98 -8.81 -7.20 1.99
N LEU A 99 -9.94 -7.86 2.25
CA LEU A 99 -11.22 -7.17 2.44
C LEU A 99 -11.20 -6.28 3.70
N LEU A 100 -10.59 -6.74 4.79
CA LEU A 100 -10.40 -5.94 6.00
C LEU A 100 -9.50 -4.72 5.73
N LEU A 101 -8.41 -4.89 4.98
CA LEU A 101 -7.53 -3.79 4.59
C LEU A 101 -8.29 -2.75 3.75
N ALA A 102 -9.03 -3.19 2.73
CA ALA A 102 -9.84 -2.32 1.88
C ALA A 102 -10.87 -1.53 2.70
N ARG A 103 -11.50 -2.18 3.69
CA ARG A 103 -12.41 -1.54 4.63
C ARG A 103 -11.75 -0.46 5.46
N VAL A 104 -10.58 -0.73 6.06
CA VAL A 104 -9.85 0.26 6.87
C VAL A 104 -9.43 1.46 6.01
N ILE A 105 -9.04 1.22 4.76
CA ILE A 105 -8.70 2.28 3.82
C ILE A 105 -9.91 3.16 3.51
N ALA A 106 -11.06 2.56 3.19
CA ALA A 106 -12.29 3.31 2.91
C ALA A 106 -12.79 4.09 4.14
N GLU A 107 -12.75 3.47 5.34
CA GLU A 107 -13.12 4.13 6.60
C GLU A 107 -12.26 5.37 6.86
N LYS A 108 -10.95 5.30 6.55
CA LYS A 108 -10.05 6.45 6.68
C LYS A 108 -10.25 7.50 5.59
N ALA A 109 -10.44 7.06 4.35
CA ALA A 109 -10.62 7.94 3.19
C ALA A 109 -11.85 8.83 3.35
N HIS A 110 -12.93 8.26 3.88
CA HIS A 110 -14.22 8.92 4.05
C HIS A 110 -14.46 9.40 5.50
N ASP A 111 -13.41 9.49 6.33
CA ASP A 111 -13.54 10.01 7.70
C ASP A 111 -13.96 11.49 7.67
N GLY A 112 -14.99 11.83 8.44
CA GLY A 112 -15.58 13.17 8.43
C GLY A 112 -16.37 13.53 7.16
N GLN A 113 -16.52 12.63 6.18
CA GLN A 113 -17.39 12.83 5.02
C GLN A 113 -18.83 12.43 5.35
N PHE A 114 -19.78 13.26 4.93
CA PHE A 114 -21.21 13.04 5.16
C PHE A 114 -21.99 13.04 3.85
N ASP A 115 -23.03 12.21 3.78
CA ASP A 115 -23.98 12.21 2.68
C ASP A 115 -24.90 13.44 2.70
N LYS A 116 -25.75 13.58 1.67
CA LYS A 116 -26.72 14.69 1.55
C LYS A 116 -27.77 14.71 2.67
N SER A 117 -27.92 13.60 3.40
CA SER A 117 -28.86 13.43 4.52
C SER A 117 -28.18 13.63 5.88
N GLY A 118 -26.87 13.88 5.92
CA GLY A 118 -26.09 14.07 7.14
C GLY A 118 -25.59 12.77 7.80
N ASN A 119 -25.66 11.61 7.13
CA ASN A 119 -25.10 10.36 7.64
C ASN A 119 -23.63 10.19 7.22
N PRO A 120 -22.80 9.44 7.97
CA PRO A 120 -21.44 9.13 7.56
C PRO A 120 -21.38 8.44 6.20
N TYR A 121 -20.59 9.00 5.27
CA TYR A 121 -20.53 8.56 3.87
C TYR A 121 -20.11 7.10 3.72
N ILE A 122 -19.24 6.61 4.61
CA ILE A 122 -18.77 5.21 4.63
C ILE A 122 -19.91 4.17 4.61
N SER A 123 -21.12 4.55 5.05
CA SER A 123 -22.30 3.70 4.98
C SER A 123 -22.64 3.29 3.54
N HIS A 124 -22.38 4.15 2.55
CA HIS A 124 -22.61 3.87 1.14
C HIS A 124 -21.65 2.79 0.59
N PRO A 125 -20.30 2.96 0.63
CA PRO A 125 -19.39 1.91 0.18
C PRO A 125 -19.59 0.56 0.89
N LEU A 126 -19.94 0.56 2.18
CA LEU A 126 -20.27 -0.66 2.93
C LEU A 126 -21.53 -1.35 2.38
N ALA A 127 -22.55 -0.59 2.02
CA ALA A 127 -23.77 -1.13 1.44
C ALA A 127 -23.54 -1.66 0.02
N VAL A 128 -22.80 -0.94 -0.83
CA VAL A 128 -22.41 -1.42 -2.17
C VAL A 128 -21.62 -2.73 -2.07
N MET A 129 -20.64 -2.80 -1.15
CA MET A 129 -19.90 -4.03 -0.86
C MET A 129 -20.82 -5.18 -0.42
N SER A 130 -21.82 -4.92 0.43
CA SER A 130 -22.72 -5.97 0.91
C SER A 130 -23.57 -6.62 -0.19
N MET A 131 -23.80 -5.89 -1.30
CA MET A 131 -24.54 -6.38 -2.47
C MET A 131 -23.66 -7.12 -3.49
N ALA A 132 -22.34 -7.11 -3.31
CA ALA A 132 -21.41 -7.74 -4.23
C ALA A 132 -21.31 -9.26 -4.01
N ASP A 133 -21.26 -10.01 -5.10
CA ASP A 133 -21.32 -11.48 -5.09
C ASP A 133 -19.95 -12.12 -4.82
N THR A 134 -18.91 -11.64 -5.51
CA THR A 134 -17.55 -12.20 -5.43
C THR A 134 -16.69 -11.46 -4.42
N GLY A 135 -15.61 -12.10 -3.99
CA GLY A 135 -14.65 -11.45 -3.11
C GLY A 135 -14.00 -10.22 -3.73
N ILE A 136 -13.56 -10.30 -4.98
CA ILE A 136 -12.93 -9.18 -5.68
C ILE A 136 -13.94 -8.04 -5.87
N ASP A 137 -15.18 -8.35 -6.24
CA ASP A 137 -16.24 -7.36 -6.37
C ASP A 137 -16.48 -6.62 -5.05
N LYS A 138 -16.40 -7.31 -3.90
CA LYS A 138 -16.50 -6.68 -2.57
C LYS A 138 -15.36 -5.71 -2.29
N ILE A 139 -14.12 -6.08 -2.63
CA ILE A 139 -12.94 -5.21 -2.46
C ILE A 139 -13.08 -3.97 -3.36
N VAL A 140 -13.43 -4.14 -4.64
CA VAL A 140 -13.61 -3.01 -5.55
C VAL A 140 -14.78 -2.14 -5.12
N ALA A 141 -15.89 -2.74 -4.68
CA ALA A 141 -17.06 -2.01 -4.19
C ALA A 141 -16.77 -1.13 -2.98
N ILE A 142 -15.98 -1.59 -2.00
CA ILE A 142 -15.65 -0.73 -0.85
C ILE A 142 -14.61 0.35 -1.18
N LEU A 143 -13.83 0.17 -2.25
CA LEU A 143 -12.80 1.11 -2.70
C LEU A 143 -13.25 2.08 -3.81
N HIS A 144 -14.44 1.92 -4.36
CA HIS A 144 -14.79 2.53 -5.66
C HIS A 144 -14.69 4.07 -5.68
N ASP A 145 -15.03 4.74 -4.58
CA ASP A 145 -14.94 6.20 -4.44
C ASP A 145 -13.67 6.68 -3.75
N VAL A 146 -12.84 5.76 -3.22
CA VAL A 146 -11.69 6.14 -2.37
C VAL A 146 -10.72 7.04 -3.10
N VAL A 147 -10.44 6.76 -4.38
CA VAL A 147 -9.50 7.55 -5.17
C VAL A 147 -10.14 8.85 -5.67
N GLU A 148 -11.46 8.88 -5.84
CA GLU A 148 -12.18 10.10 -6.25
C GLU A 148 -12.26 11.12 -5.10
N ASP A 149 -12.49 10.63 -3.88
CA ASP A 149 -12.85 11.46 -2.72
C ASP A 149 -11.73 11.66 -1.70
N SER A 150 -10.51 11.12 -1.93
CA SER A 150 -9.39 11.24 -1.00
C SER A 150 -8.03 11.42 -1.68
N ASP A 151 -6.98 11.64 -0.88
CA ASP A 151 -5.60 11.78 -1.36
C ASP A 151 -4.91 10.43 -1.70
N ILE A 152 -5.64 9.31 -1.62
CA ILE A 152 -5.08 7.99 -1.92
C ILE A 152 -4.89 7.82 -3.43
N SER A 153 -3.66 7.51 -3.83
CA SER A 153 -3.31 7.36 -5.24
C SER A 153 -3.67 5.98 -5.81
N MET A 154 -3.89 5.91 -7.13
CA MET A 154 -4.02 4.65 -7.87
C MET A 154 -2.78 3.74 -7.73
N GLU A 155 -1.58 4.32 -7.59
CA GLU A 155 -0.35 3.54 -7.35
C GLU A 155 -0.42 2.79 -6.02
N THR A 156 -0.92 3.44 -4.97
CA THR A 156 -1.16 2.82 -3.67
C THR A 156 -2.14 1.65 -3.78
N ILE A 157 -3.25 1.82 -4.51
CA ILE A 157 -4.23 0.74 -4.72
C ILE A 157 -3.60 -0.46 -5.44
N ARG A 158 -2.85 -0.22 -6.53
CA ARG A 158 -2.17 -1.29 -7.29
C ARG A 158 -1.15 -2.03 -6.42
N ASN A 159 -0.36 -1.31 -5.62
CA ASN A 159 0.64 -1.91 -4.75
C ASN A 159 0.03 -2.79 -3.64
N LEU A 160 -1.12 -2.40 -3.09
CA LEU A 160 -1.77 -3.13 -1.99
C LEU A 160 -2.63 -4.31 -2.45
N PHE A 161 -3.33 -4.18 -3.58
CA PHE A 161 -4.34 -5.14 -4.02
C PHE A 161 -4.01 -5.87 -5.32
N GLY A 162 -2.92 -5.49 -6.01
CA GLY A 162 -2.51 -6.05 -7.28
C GLY A 162 -3.23 -5.45 -8.48
N ASP A 163 -2.79 -5.87 -9.68
CA ASP A 163 -3.24 -5.27 -10.94
C ASP A 163 -4.71 -5.51 -11.26
N GLU A 164 -5.29 -6.65 -10.85
CA GLU A 164 -6.70 -6.97 -11.13
C GLU A 164 -7.66 -6.00 -10.42
N VAL A 165 -7.49 -5.84 -9.10
CA VAL A 165 -8.25 -4.86 -8.31
C VAL A 165 -7.91 -3.45 -8.75
N GLY A 166 -6.62 -3.16 -8.95
CA GLY A 166 -6.16 -1.84 -9.38
C GLY A 166 -6.77 -1.40 -10.72
N ALA A 167 -6.86 -2.30 -11.70
CA ALA A 167 -7.48 -2.00 -12.99
C ALA A 167 -9.00 -1.78 -12.88
N ALA A 168 -9.69 -2.52 -12.00
CA ALA A 168 -11.12 -2.34 -11.78
C ALA A 168 -11.44 -1.02 -11.05
N VAL A 169 -10.65 -0.66 -10.03
CA VAL A 169 -10.76 0.63 -9.34
C VAL A 169 -10.44 1.77 -10.32
N ASP A 170 -9.35 1.68 -11.08
CA ASP A 170 -8.99 2.68 -12.09
C ASP A 170 -10.12 2.92 -13.10
N ALA A 171 -10.75 1.83 -13.57
CA ALA A 171 -11.85 1.89 -14.52
C ALA A 171 -13.12 2.56 -13.95
N ILE A 172 -13.44 2.33 -12.68
CA ILE A 172 -14.62 2.91 -12.03
C ILE A 172 -14.38 4.32 -11.48
N THR A 173 -13.12 4.69 -11.23
CA THR A 173 -12.70 6.04 -10.83
C THR A 173 -12.88 7.02 -11.99
N ARG A 174 -13.70 8.05 -11.77
CA ARG A 174 -13.99 9.13 -12.70
C ARG A 174 -13.07 10.32 -12.45
N SER A 175 -12.43 10.81 -13.52
CA SER A 175 -11.66 12.06 -13.44
C SER A 175 -12.56 13.27 -13.70
N ALA A 176 -12.26 14.40 -13.04
CA ALA A 176 -13.07 15.63 -13.13
C ALA A 176 -13.22 16.17 -14.57
N ASP A 177 -12.18 16.02 -15.40
CA ASP A 177 -12.13 16.51 -16.78
C ASP A 177 -12.44 15.43 -17.84
N GLU A 178 -12.90 14.25 -17.41
CA GLU A 178 -13.15 13.14 -18.32
C GLU A 178 -14.50 13.25 -19.05
N ASP A 179 -14.47 12.98 -20.36
CA ASP A 179 -15.69 12.85 -21.16
C ASP A 179 -16.55 11.69 -20.64
N PRO A 180 -17.86 11.92 -20.39
CA PRO A 180 -18.74 10.88 -19.85
C PRO A 180 -18.77 9.60 -20.68
N GLU A 181 -18.74 9.68 -22.02
CA GLU A 181 -18.78 8.47 -22.85
C GLU A 181 -17.47 7.69 -22.75
N ALA A 182 -16.33 8.38 -22.68
CA ALA A 182 -15.03 7.75 -22.43
C ALA A 182 -15.00 7.03 -21.07
N TYR A 183 -15.50 7.67 -20.01
CA TYR A 183 -15.62 7.05 -18.68
C TYR A 183 -16.46 5.77 -18.73
N TYR A 184 -17.68 5.85 -19.27
CA TYR A 184 -18.54 4.68 -19.35
C TYR A 184 -18.01 3.60 -20.29
N ALA A 185 -17.24 3.94 -21.32
CA ALA A 185 -16.54 2.96 -22.14
C ALA A 185 -15.51 2.17 -21.32
N ARG A 186 -14.66 2.85 -20.52
CA ARG A 186 -13.69 2.19 -19.62
C ARG A 186 -14.37 1.28 -18.61
N VAL A 187 -15.46 1.74 -18.00
CA VAL A 187 -16.24 0.93 -17.06
C VAL A 187 -16.81 -0.32 -17.74
N ARG A 188 -17.31 -0.21 -18.97
CA ARG A 188 -17.87 -1.35 -19.73
C ARG A 188 -16.80 -2.35 -20.16
N ASP A 189 -15.58 -1.89 -20.41
CA ASP A 189 -14.46 -2.75 -20.83
C ASP A 189 -13.84 -3.54 -19.65
N ASN A 190 -14.25 -3.28 -18.40
CA ASN A 190 -13.83 -4.02 -17.22
C ASN A 190 -15.03 -4.68 -16.52
N ASP A 191 -15.13 -6.00 -16.59
CA ASP A 191 -16.27 -6.76 -16.05
C ASP A 191 -16.53 -6.52 -14.56
N ILE A 192 -15.48 -6.36 -13.75
CA ILE A 192 -15.61 -6.12 -12.31
C ILE A 192 -16.13 -4.70 -12.07
N ALA A 193 -15.53 -3.71 -12.72
CA ALA A 193 -15.96 -2.31 -12.63
C ALA A 193 -17.43 -2.16 -13.08
N LEU A 194 -17.82 -2.82 -14.16
CA LEU A 194 -19.20 -2.80 -14.65
C LEU A 194 -20.19 -3.38 -13.63
N ARG A 195 -19.85 -4.53 -13.01
CA ARG A 195 -20.70 -5.14 -11.97
C ARG A 195 -20.83 -4.20 -10.77
N VAL A 196 -19.72 -3.67 -10.26
CA VAL A 196 -19.72 -2.74 -9.12
C VAL A 196 -20.48 -1.47 -9.46
N LYS A 197 -20.34 -0.92 -10.68
CA LYS A 197 -21.07 0.28 -11.09
C LYS A 197 -22.59 0.08 -11.08
N HIS A 198 -23.06 -1.11 -11.46
CA HIS A 198 -24.48 -1.44 -11.33
C HIS A 198 -24.95 -1.52 -9.88
N LEU A 199 -24.10 -1.94 -8.95
CA LEU A 199 -24.43 -1.98 -7.51
C LEU A 199 -24.46 -0.58 -6.92
N ASP A 200 -23.48 0.25 -7.24
CA ASP A 200 -23.42 1.67 -6.89
C ASP A 200 -24.71 2.39 -7.34
N LEU A 201 -25.09 2.26 -8.61
CA LEU A 201 -26.33 2.84 -9.16
C LEU A 201 -27.62 2.32 -8.52
N LYS A 202 -27.61 1.14 -7.88
CA LYS A 202 -28.78 0.61 -7.16
C LYS A 202 -28.92 1.20 -5.76
N HIS A 203 -27.83 1.68 -5.17
CA HIS A 203 -27.82 2.25 -3.81
C HIS A 203 -27.98 3.77 -3.80
N ASN A 204 -27.50 4.46 -4.84
CA ASN A 204 -27.62 5.92 -4.98
C ASN A 204 -29.07 6.41 -5.08
#